data_AF-A0A7Y7J0Y4-F1
#
_entry.id   AF-A0A7Y7J0Y4-F1
#
_cell.length_a   1.000
_cell.length_b   1.000
_cell.length_c   1.000
_cell.angle_alpha   90.00
_cell.angle_beta   90.00
_cell.angle_gamma   90.00
#
_symmetry.space_group_name_H-M   'P 1'
#
loop_
_entity.id
_entity.type
_entity.pdbx_description
1 polymer ?
#
loop_
_entity_poly.entity_id
_entity_poly.type
_entity_poly.pdbx_seq_one_letter_code
_entity_poly.pdbx_strand_id
1 'polypeptide(L)' 'WTRCGMGPCQGRMCEDGARGLLAASCGLPPEEAGSFTPRMPFFPLPLAALTGTFAYSDIPLPKAAPL' A
#
# COMPACT_ATOMS: atom_id res chain seq x y z
N TRP A 1 -0.06 8.73 -12.37
CA TRP A 1 0.89 9.38 -13.29
C TRP A 1 2.33 9.34 -12.77
N THR A 2 2.63 9.66 -11.50
CA THR A 2 3.95 9.37 -10.89
C THR A 2 3.80 8.21 -9.90
N ARG A 3 4.74 7.25 -9.87
CA ARG A 3 4.67 6.08 -8.96
C ARG A 3 5.15 6.41 -7.53
N CYS A 4 5.16 7.69 -7.16
CA CYS A 4 5.53 8.15 -5.82
C CYS A 4 4.63 7.49 -4.76
N GLY A 5 5.19 7.15 -3.60
CA GLY A 5 4.46 6.45 -2.56
C GLY A 5 4.34 4.92 -2.73
N MET A 6 4.64 4.37 -3.92
CA MET A 6 4.42 2.95 -4.24
C MET A 6 5.67 2.06 -4.14
N GLY A 7 6.80 2.59 -3.70
CA GLY A 7 8.01 1.80 -3.45
C GLY A 7 7.93 1.04 -2.12
N PRO A 8 8.90 0.16 -1.81
CA PRO A 8 8.91 -0.64 -0.57
C PRO A 8 8.96 0.20 0.70
N CYS A 9 9.41 1.46 0.61
CA CYS A 9 9.37 2.41 1.71
C CYS A 9 7.97 2.98 1.97
N GLN A 10 6.98 2.71 1.10
CA GLN A 10 5.59 3.18 1.19
C GLN A 10 5.48 4.70 1.34
N GLY A 11 6.31 5.45 0.59
CA GLY A 11 6.26 6.90 0.56
C GLY A 11 7.14 7.61 1.59
N ARG A 12 7.69 6.91 2.58
CA ARG A 12 8.54 7.50 3.64
C ARG A 12 9.73 8.33 3.16
N MET A 13 10.26 8.02 1.97
CA MET A 13 11.41 8.75 1.41
C MET A 13 11.04 9.88 0.46
N CYS A 14 9.81 9.88 -0.09
CA CYS A 14 9.44 10.77 -1.18
C CYS A 14 8.23 11.65 -0.87
N GLU A 15 7.52 11.42 0.23
CA GLU A 15 6.29 12.14 0.58
C GLU A 15 6.54 13.63 0.74
N ASP A 16 7.50 14.04 1.57
CA ASP A 16 7.79 15.45 1.82
C ASP A 16 8.19 16.20 0.55
N GLY A 17 9.03 15.57 -0.29
CA GLY A 17 9.42 16.13 -1.58
C GLY A 17 8.24 16.24 -2.55
N ALA A 18 7.39 15.22 -2.63
CA ALA A 18 6.20 15.24 -3.49
C ALA A 18 5.19 16.31 -3.02
N ARG A 19 4.96 16.44 -1.71
CA ARG A 19 4.11 17.46 -1.12
C ARG A 19 4.65 18.87 -1.36
N GLY A 20 5.95 19.07 -1.20
CA GLY A 20 6.60 20.35 -1.47
C GLY A 20 6.46 20.79 -2.92
N LEU A 21 6.67 19.86 -3.87
CA LEU A 21 6.46 20.11 -5.29
C LEU A 21 4.99 20.43 -5.62
N LEU A 22 4.05 19.71 -5.01
CA LEU A 22 2.62 19.95 -5.19
C LEU A 22 2.21 21.35 -4.67
N ALA A 23 2.60 21.68 -3.44
CA ALA A 23 2.33 22.98 -2.82
C ALA A 23 2.88 24.14 -3.67
N ALA A 24 4.14 24.04 -4.08
CA ALA A 24 4.80 25.06 -4.91
C ALA A 24 4.14 25.20 -6.28
N SER A 25 3.77 24.08 -6.91
CA SER A 25 3.19 24.10 -8.27
C SER A 25 1.73 24.58 -8.29
N CYS A 26 1.00 24.38 -7.20
CA CYS A 26 -0.42 24.73 -7.10
C CYS A 26 -0.70 26.01 -6.30
N GLY A 27 0.34 26.64 -5.72
CA GLY A 27 0.17 27.82 -4.86
C GLY A 27 -0.62 27.53 -3.58
N LEU A 28 -0.59 26.29 -3.11
CA LEU A 28 -1.29 25.84 -1.92
C LEU A 28 -0.37 25.93 -0.70
N PRO A 29 -0.91 26.21 0.50
CA PRO A 29 -0.11 26.11 1.71
C PRO A 29 0.26 24.63 2.01
N PRO A 30 1.41 24.34 2.66
CA PRO A 30 1.93 22.97 2.80
C PRO A 30 0.98 21.97 3.49
N GLU A 31 0.12 22.46 4.38
CA GLU A 31 -0.90 21.69 5.08
C GLU A 31 -2.02 21.19 4.15
N GLU A 32 -2.30 21.89 3.06
CA GLU A 32 -3.35 21.54 2.09
C GLU A 32 -2.86 20.54 1.02
N ALA A 33 -1.55 20.31 0.91
CA ALA A 33 -0.98 19.34 -0.04
C ALA A 33 -1.38 17.87 0.26
N GLY A 34 -2.00 17.59 1.40
CA GLY A 34 -2.41 16.26 1.83
C GLY A 34 -1.24 15.33 2.16
N SER A 35 -1.52 14.09 2.55
CA SER A 35 -0.51 13.08 2.88
C SER A 35 -0.81 11.75 2.18
N PHE A 36 0.19 10.89 2.08
CA PHE A 36 -0.04 9.52 1.64
C PHE A 36 -0.78 8.76 2.74
N THR A 37 -1.84 8.02 2.36
CA THR A 37 -2.58 7.21 3.32
C THR A 37 -1.77 5.97 3.69
N PRO A 38 -1.41 5.77 4.97
CA PRO A 38 -0.73 4.56 5.38
C PRO A 38 -1.66 3.36 5.21
N ARG A 39 -1.14 2.27 4.64
CA ARG A 39 -1.87 1.01 4.45
C ARG A 39 -1.05 -0.12 5.04
N MET A 40 -1.75 -1.08 5.66
CA MET A 40 -1.11 -2.31 6.11
C MET A 40 -0.72 -3.17 4.90
N PRO A 41 0.44 -3.85 4.94
CA PRO A 41 1.42 -3.87 6.03
C PRO A 41 2.39 -2.66 6.03
N PHE A 42 2.83 -2.19 7.21
CA PHE A 42 3.72 -1.02 7.35
C PHE A 42 5.16 -1.23 6.81
N PHE A 43 5.55 -2.48 6.61
CA PHE A 43 6.82 -2.88 6.03
C PHE A 43 6.60 -4.09 5.12
N PRO A 44 7.48 -4.31 4.13
CA PRO A 44 7.41 -5.49 3.30
C PRO A 44 7.46 -6.77 4.16
N LEU A 45 6.46 -7.63 3.99
CA LEU A 45 6.33 -8.90 4.70
C LEU A 45 6.36 -10.06 3.70
N PRO A 46 7.18 -11.10 3.93
CA PRO A 46 7.12 -12.32 3.15
C PRO A 46 5.74 -12.97 3.26
N LEU A 47 5.18 -13.45 2.14
CA LEU A 47 3.89 -14.14 2.16
C LEU A 47 3.91 -15.38 3.08
N ALA A 48 5.04 -16.11 3.11
CA ALA A 48 5.22 -17.27 3.99
C ALA A 48 5.07 -16.93 5.48
N ALA A 49 5.44 -15.71 5.88
CA ALA A 49 5.25 -15.25 7.26
C ALA A 49 3.77 -15.01 7.60
N LEU A 50 2.92 -14.73 6.60
CA LEU A 50 1.48 -14.55 6.75
C LEU A 50 0.72 -15.89 6.65
N THR A 51 1.14 -16.79 5.77
CA THR A 51 0.43 -18.07 5.53
C THR A 51 0.81 -19.17 6.52
N GLY A 52 1.99 -19.10 7.15
CA GLY A 52 2.48 -20.15 8.03
C GLY A 52 2.53 -21.50 7.30
N THR A 53 1.84 -22.51 7.84
CA THR A 53 1.74 -23.86 7.27
C THR A 53 0.51 -24.08 6.39
N PHE A 54 -0.29 -23.04 6.13
CA PHE A 54 -1.50 -23.16 5.31
C PHE A 54 -1.13 -23.54 3.87
N ALA A 55 -1.60 -24.72 3.45
CA ALA A 55 -1.41 -25.27 2.12
C ALA A 55 -2.66 -25.10 1.27
N TYR A 56 -2.50 -25.22 -0.05
CA TYR A 56 -3.62 -25.18 -0.99
C TYR A 56 -4.69 -26.25 -0.68
N SER A 57 -4.28 -27.41 -0.16
CA SER A 57 -5.17 -28.49 0.29
C SER A 57 -6.09 -28.10 1.45
N ASP A 58 -5.75 -27.03 2.19
CA ASP A 58 -6.49 -26.60 3.39
C ASP A 58 -7.67 -25.67 3.05
N ILE A 59 -7.81 -25.30 1.77
CA ILE A 59 -8.90 -24.41 1.30
C ILE A 59 -10.24 -25.13 1.45
N PRO A 60 -11.20 -24.61 2.23
CA PRO A 60 -12.51 -25.21 2.37
C PRO A 60 -13.33 -24.96 1.09
N LEU A 61 -13.38 -25.97 0.21
CA LEU A 61 -14.20 -25.93 -0.98
C LEU A 61 -15.65 -26.32 -0.63
N PRO A 62 -16.65 -25.44 -0.88
CA PRO A 62 -18.04 -25.81 -0.68
C PRO A 62 -18.42 -26.96 -1.63
N LYS A 63 -19.34 -27.82 -1.20
CA LYS A 63 -19.88 -28.89 -2.06
C LYS A 63 -20.48 -28.24 -3.30
N ALA A 64 -20.14 -28.77 -4.48
CA ALA A 64 -20.70 -28.31 -5.74
C ALA A 64 -22.23 -28.26 -5.65
N ALA A 65 -22.83 -27.17 -6.14
CA ALA A 65 -24.27 -27.05 -6.24
C ALA A 65 -24.82 -28.23 -7.07
N PRO A 66 -25.97 -28.82 -6.68
CA PRO A 66 -26.62 -29.81 -7.52
C PRO A 66 -26.99 -29.17 -8.86
N LEU A 67 -26.65 -29.87 -9.96
CA LEU A 67 -27.06 -29.52 -11.32
C LEU A 67 -28.58 -29.58 -11.48
#